data_AF-A0A0F9NJ52-F1
#
_entry.id   AF-A0A0F9NJ52-F1
#
_cell.length_a   1.000
_cell.length_b   1.000
_cell.length_c   1.000
_cell.angle_alpha   90.00
_cell.angle_beta   90.00
_cell.angle_gamma   90.00
#
_symmetry.space_group_name_H-M   'P 1'
#
loop_
_entity.id
_entity.type
_entity.pdbx_description
1 polymer ?
#
loop_
_entity_poly.entity_id
_entity_poly.type
_entity_poly.pdbx_seq_one_letter_code
_entity_poly.pdbx_strand_id
1 'polypeptide(L)'
;MRIAGNNMGNMSKKEVRFFFNSVISELGIDLKLEFTPTAPSIYLGDKILICTQDLNDYKWAVKERVLHEIAHHFEKGKRTHGKNYYRAYVKLLGEFMVGFNEQAS
;
A
#
# COMPACT_ATOMS: atom_id res chain seq x y z
N MET A 1 17.03 24.29 2.45
CA MET A 1 16.67 23.18 1.54
C MET A 1 17.21 21.90 2.16
N ARG A 2 16.37 21.10 2.84
CA ARG A 2 16.83 19.82 3.37
C ARG A 2 16.95 18.86 2.20
N ILE A 3 18.15 18.41 1.90
CA ILE A 3 18.36 17.22 1.07
C ILE A 3 17.72 16.09 1.89
N ALA A 4 16.52 15.65 1.50
CA ALA A 4 15.96 14.43 2.05
C ALA A 4 16.99 13.34 1.75
N GLY A 5 17.72 12.91 2.78
CA GLY A 5 18.66 11.82 2.64
C GLY A 5 17.87 10.63 2.12
N ASN A 6 18.21 10.16 0.92
CA ASN A 6 17.69 8.90 0.41
C ASN A 6 18.05 7.82 1.43
N ASN A 7 17.06 7.34 2.18
CA ASN A 7 17.29 6.27 3.15
C ASN A 7 17.81 5.04 2.40
N MET A 8 18.80 4.33 2.96
CA MET A 8 19.23 3.06 2.39
C MET A 8 18.03 2.10 2.35
N GLY A 9 17.62 1.69 1.15
CA GLY A 9 16.43 0.87 0.97
C GLY A 9 15.14 1.70 0.87
N ASN A 10 15.14 2.74 0.04
CA ASN A 10 13.94 3.33 -0.54
C ASN A 10 13.41 2.48 -1.72
N MET A 11 12.15 2.67 -2.10
CA MET A 11 11.55 2.01 -3.26
C MET A 11 11.40 2.98 -4.42
N SER A 12 11.86 2.57 -5.59
CA SER A 12 11.55 3.24 -6.84
C SER A 12 10.05 3.12 -7.19
N LYS A 13 9.54 4.02 -8.03
CA LYS A 13 8.17 3.91 -8.58
C LYS A 13 7.92 2.55 -9.25
N LYS A 14 8.96 1.98 -9.89
CA LYS A 14 8.89 0.66 -10.54
C LYS A 14 8.70 -0.46 -9.51
N GLU A 15 9.47 -0.46 -8.43
CA GLU A 15 9.32 -1.44 -7.34
C GLU A 15 7.94 -1.32 -6.67
N VAL A 16 7.44 -0.10 -6.46
CA VAL A 16 6.09 0.12 -5.90
C VAL A 16 5.02 -0.43 -6.85
N ARG A 17 5.11 -0.16 -8.16
CA ARG A 17 4.19 -0.74 -9.15
C ARG A 17 4.23 -2.26 -9.18
N PHE A 18 5.42 -2.86 -9.13
CA PHE A 18 5.57 -4.31 -9.09
C PHE A 18 4.89 -4.91 -7.86
N PHE A 19 5.17 -4.36 -6.68
CA PHE A 19 4.54 -4.80 -5.43
C PHE A 19 3.02 -4.63 -5.46
N PHE A 20 2.53 -3.46 -5.85
CA PHE A 20 1.10 -3.18 -6.00
C PHE A 20 0.42 -4.20 -6.92
N ASN A 21 0.97 -4.44 -8.11
CA ASN A 21 0.42 -5.39 -9.08
C ASN A 21 0.38 -6.82 -8.53
N SER A 22 1.41 -7.24 -7.77
CA SER A 22 1.40 -8.56 -7.15
C SER A 22 0.28 -8.71 -6.12
N VAL A 23 0.05 -7.70 -5.29
CA VAL A 23 -1.00 -7.72 -4.26
C VAL A 23 -2.39 -7.76 -4.90
N ILE A 24 -2.69 -6.88 -5.85
CA ILE A 24 -4.04 -6.84 -6.46
C ILE A 24 -4.33 -8.08 -7.31
N SER A 25 -3.29 -8.68 -7.91
CA SER A 25 -3.40 -9.93 -8.66
C SER A 25 -3.74 -11.09 -7.73
N GLU A 26 -3.08 -11.20 -6.57
CA GLU A 26 -3.37 -12.22 -5.56
C GLU A 26 -4.79 -12.08 -4.99
N LEU A 27 -5.24 -10.84 -4.80
CA LEU A 27 -6.59 -10.54 -4.31
C LEU A 27 -7.69 -10.70 -5.36
N GLY A 28 -7.34 -10.79 -6.65
CA GLY A 28 -8.30 -10.80 -7.75
C GLY A 28 -9.14 -9.52 -7.87
N ILE A 29 -8.57 -8.36 -7.55
CA ILE A 29 -9.25 -7.05 -7.62
C ILE A 29 -8.66 -6.16 -8.72
N ASP A 30 -9.49 -5.30 -9.30
CA ASP A 30 -9.06 -4.29 -10.28
C ASP A 30 -8.93 -2.92 -9.59
N LEU A 31 -7.69 -2.47 -9.41
CA LEU A 31 -7.34 -1.17 -8.86
C LEU A 31 -6.20 -0.55 -9.68
N LYS A 32 -6.24 0.77 -9.84
CA LYS A 32 -5.17 1.52 -10.52
C LYS A 32 -4.21 2.15 -9.50
N LEU A 33 -2.95 2.28 -9.89
CA LEU A 33 -1.92 3.00 -9.11
C LEU A 33 -1.36 4.19 -9.90
N GLU A 34 -1.43 5.36 -9.28
CA GLU A 34 -0.81 6.60 -9.76
C GLU A 34 0.12 7.20 -8.69
N PHE A 35 1.02 8.08 -9.12
CA PHE A 35 1.92 8.81 -8.23
C PHE A 35 1.61 10.30 -8.29
N THR A 36 1.62 10.95 -7.14
CA THR A 36 1.33 12.39 -7.00
C THR A 36 2.41 13.08 -6.16
N PRO A 37 2.76 14.34 -6.43
CA PRO A 37 3.64 15.11 -5.52
C PRO A 37 2.91 15.55 -4.23
N THR A 38 1.58 15.46 -4.20
CA THR A 38 0.73 15.96 -3.12
C THR A 38 0.48 14.91 -2.06
N ALA A 39 0.70 15.25 -0.79
CA ALA A 39 0.33 14.42 0.34
C ALA A 39 -1.15 14.61 0.73
N PRO A 40 -1.80 13.61 1.36
CA PRO A 40 -1.26 12.27 1.67
C PRO A 40 -1.42 11.29 0.49
N SER A 41 -0.75 10.13 0.60
CA SER A 41 -1.18 8.94 -0.16
C SER A 41 -2.64 8.62 0.15
N ILE A 42 -3.42 8.18 -0.85
CA ILE A 42 -4.87 8.07 -0.69
C ILE A 42 -5.55 7.14 -1.70
N TYR A 43 -6.53 6.37 -1.22
CA TYR A 43 -7.52 5.67 -2.02
C TYR A 43 -8.70 6.55 -2.47
N LEU A 44 -9.05 6.48 -3.76
CA LEU A 44 -10.10 7.29 -4.41
C LEU A 44 -11.23 6.45 -5.04
N GLY A 45 -11.36 5.17 -4.70
CA GLY A 45 -12.47 4.33 -5.14
C GLY A 45 -12.14 3.34 -6.26
N ASP A 46 -11.50 3.77 -7.34
CA ASP A 46 -10.99 2.90 -8.41
C ASP A 46 -9.45 2.91 -8.49
N LYS A 47 -8.82 3.78 -7.71
CA LYS A 47 -7.38 3.99 -7.74
C LYS A 47 -6.80 4.39 -6.39
N ILE A 48 -5.50 4.20 -6.28
CA ILE A 48 -4.66 4.67 -5.19
C ILE A 48 -3.66 5.68 -5.76
N LEU A 49 -3.52 6.81 -5.07
CA LEU A 49 -2.47 7.78 -5.30
C LEU A 49 -1.39 7.60 -4.25
N ILE A 50 -0.14 7.37 -4.66
CA ILE A 50 1.01 7.36 -3.76
C ILE A 50 1.75 8.70 -3.84
N CYS A 51 1.91 9.37 -2.71
CA CYS A 51 2.71 10.57 -2.58
C CYS A 51 4.18 10.24 -2.86
N THR A 52 4.82 10.96 -3.77
CA THR A 52 6.23 10.70 -4.13
C THR A 52 7.20 10.97 -2.97
N GLN A 53 6.78 11.73 -1.96
CA GLN A 53 7.59 11.95 -0.76
C GLN A 53 7.69 10.68 0.10
N ASP A 54 6.65 9.84 0.13
CA ASP A 54 6.67 8.56 0.85
C ASP A 54 7.75 7.62 0.30
N LEU A 55 8.15 7.77 -0.98
CA LEU A 55 9.20 6.96 -1.59
C LEU A 55 10.58 7.16 -0.95
N ASN A 56 10.77 8.23 -0.19
CA ASN A 56 12.02 8.48 0.54
C ASN A 56 12.10 7.68 1.85
N ASP A 57 11.01 7.05 2.30
CA ASP A 57 10.99 6.21 3.49
C ASP A 57 11.62 4.83 3.24
N TYR A 58 11.79 4.07 4.32
CA TYR A 58 12.23 2.67 4.27
C TYR A 58 11.26 1.80 3.44
N LYS A 59 11.77 0.78 2.72
CA LYS A 59 10.96 -0.10 1.86
C LYS A 59 9.73 -0.66 2.56
N TRP A 60 9.88 -1.06 3.83
CA TRP A 60 8.78 -1.64 4.60
C TRP A 60 7.66 -0.61 4.82
N ALA A 61 7.97 0.66 5.04
CA ALA A 61 6.99 1.72 5.25
C ALA A 61 6.25 2.05 3.94
N VAL A 62 6.97 2.07 2.82
CA VAL A 62 6.35 2.25 1.49
C VAL A 62 5.39 1.10 1.18
N LYS A 63 5.79 -0.15 1.46
CA LYS A 63 4.92 -1.31 1.28
C LYS A 63 3.70 -1.25 2.20
N GLU A 64 3.87 -0.96 3.48
CA GLU A 64 2.77 -0.78 4.43
C GLU A 64 1.77 0.26 3.92
N ARG A 65 2.25 1.40 3.40
CA ARG A 65 1.39 2.44 2.82
C ARG A 65 0.56 1.93 1.65
N VAL A 66 1.16 1.16 0.75
CA VAL A 66 0.43 0.55 -0.37
C VAL A 66 -0.67 -0.38 0.15
N LEU A 67 -0.36 -1.23 1.13
CA LEU A 67 -1.32 -2.15 1.72
C LEU A 67 -2.43 -1.42 2.49
N HIS A 68 -2.09 -0.32 3.19
CA HIS A 68 -3.02 0.56 3.86
C HIS A 68 -4.06 1.11 2.88
N GLU A 69 -3.61 1.65 1.74
CA GLU A 69 -4.52 2.22 0.76
C GLU A 69 -5.35 1.15 0.04
N ILE A 70 -4.80 -0.05 -0.19
CA ILE A 70 -5.56 -1.19 -0.71
C ILE A 70 -6.64 -1.61 0.28
N ALA A 71 -6.38 -1.60 1.59
CA ALA A 71 -7.36 -2.01 2.59
C ALA A 71 -8.63 -1.13 2.58
N HIS A 72 -8.53 0.15 2.20
CA HIS A 72 -9.71 1.02 2.02
C HIS A 72 -10.66 0.55 0.92
N HIS A 73 -10.20 -0.28 -0.02
CA HIS A 73 -11.05 -0.88 -1.05
C HIS A 73 -12.19 -1.72 -0.46
N PHE A 74 -11.94 -2.37 0.68
CA PHE A 74 -12.87 -3.29 1.31
C PHE A 74 -13.85 -2.62 2.28
N GLU A 75 -13.66 -1.33 2.61
CA GLU A 75 -14.49 -0.64 3.60
C GLU A 75 -15.67 0.11 2.98
N LYS A 76 -16.83 0.00 3.64
CA LYS A 76 -18.04 0.73 3.27
C LYS A 76 -17.98 2.13 3.89
N GLY A 77 -18.15 3.16 3.08
CA GLY A 77 -18.04 4.56 3.53
C GLY A 77 -16.67 5.20 3.31
N LYS A 78 -15.79 4.54 2.52
CA LYS A 78 -14.57 5.03 1.86
C LYS A 78 -13.89 6.20 2.60
N ARG A 79 -12.73 5.93 3.25
CA ARG A 79 -11.86 6.83 4.06
C ARG A 79 -11.98 6.67 5.59
N THR A 80 -12.79 5.74 6.08
CA THR A 80 -12.81 5.39 7.50
C THR A 80 -12.10 4.07 7.75
N HIS A 81 -11.51 3.90 8.94
CA HIS A 81 -10.91 2.64 9.38
C HIS A 81 -11.95 1.82 10.16
N GLY A 82 -12.90 1.24 9.44
CA GLY A 82 -13.92 0.37 10.01
C GLY A 82 -13.46 -1.08 10.20
N LYS A 83 -14.40 -1.95 10.56
CA LYS A 83 -14.12 -3.38 10.78
C LYS A 83 -13.63 -4.08 9.51
N ASN A 84 -14.14 -3.73 8.33
CA ASN A 84 -13.75 -4.38 7.08
C ASN A 84 -12.35 -3.91 6.65
N TYR A 85 -12.04 -2.64 6.87
CA TYR A 85 -10.70 -2.08 6.72
C TYR A 85 -9.70 -2.86 7.57
N TYR A 86 -9.89 -2.93 8.90
CA TYR A 86 -8.90 -3.57 9.78
C TYR A 86 -8.74 -5.07 9.49
N ARG A 87 -9.85 -5.77 9.16
CA ARG A 87 -9.79 -7.17 8.76
C ARG A 87 -8.93 -7.38 7.51
N ALA A 88 -9.14 -6.57 6.47
CA ALA A 88 -8.34 -6.65 5.25
C ALA A 88 -6.88 -6.24 5.49
N TYR A 89 -6.67 -5.16 6.24
CA TYR A 89 -5.35 -4.61 6.52
C TYR A 89 -4.46 -5.60 7.28
N VAL A 90 -4.96 -6.22 8.36
CA VAL A 90 -4.19 -7.23 9.12
C VAL A 90 -3.84 -8.43 8.25
N LYS A 91 -4.79 -8.91 7.44
CA LYS A 91 -4.54 -10.02 6.49
C LYS A 91 -3.42 -9.67 5.51
N LEU A 92 -3.52 -8.49 4.89
CA LEU A 92 -2.51 -7.97 3.94
C LEU A 92 -1.12 -7.85 4.57
N LEU A 93 -1.02 -7.31 5.78
CA LEU A 93 0.25 -7.27 6.49
C LEU A 93 0.80 -8.67 6.77
N GLY A 94 -0.06 -9.59 7.20
CA GLY A 94 0.32 -10.98 7.45
C GLY A 94 0.94 -11.62 6.22
N GLU A 95 0.23 -11.57 5.09
CA GLU A 95 0.64 -12.21 3.84
C GLU A 95 1.87 -11.54 3.21
N PHE A 96 1.90 -10.21 3.09
CA PHE A 96 2.86 -9.51 2.25
C PHE A 96 4.03 -8.85 3.00
N MET A 97 3.95 -8.73 4.33
CA MET A 97 4.98 -8.09 5.14
C MET A 97 5.67 -9.05 6.12
N VAL A 98 4.92 -9.96 6.74
CA VAL A 98 5.43 -10.84 7.79
C VAL A 98 5.71 -12.26 7.26
N GLY A 99 4.95 -12.71 6.26
CA GLY A 99 5.04 -14.08 5.75
C GLY A 99 4.17 -15.08 6.52
N PHE A 100 3.06 -14.62 7.10
CA PHE A 100 2.00 -15.51 7.59
C PHE A 100 1.30 -16.15 6.38
N ASN A 101 1.88 -17.25 5.88
CA ASN A 101 1.07 -18.25 5.21
C ASN A 101 0.41 -19.08 6.32
N GLU A 102 -0.88 -18.87 6.55
CA GLU A 102 -1.70 -19.92 7.14
C GLU A 102 -1.74 -21.10 6.14
N GLN A 103 -0.69 -21.89 6.12
CA GLN A 103 -0.84 -23.32 5.86
C GLN A 103 -1.46 -23.95 7.12
N ALA A 104 -2.71 -23.59 7.40
CA ALA A 104 -3.56 -24.41 8.24
C ALA A 104 -4.18 -25.46 7.32
N SER A 105 -3.50 -26.61 7.26
CA SER A 105 -4.08 -27.87 6.79
C SER A 105 -5.21 -28.31 7.71
#